data_AF-A0AAN9Q1L3-F1
#
_entry.id   AF-A0AAN9Q1L3-F1
#
_cell.length_a   1.000
_cell.length_b   1.000
_cell.length_c   1.000
_cell.angle_alpha   90.00
_cell.angle_beta   90.00
_cell.angle_gamma   90.00
#
_symmetry.space_group_name_H-M   'P 1'
#
loop_
_entity.id
_entity.type
_entity.pdbx_description
1 polymer ?
#
loop_
_entity_poly.entity_id
_entity_poly.type
_entity_poly.pdbx_seq_one_letter_code
_entity_poly.pdbx_strand_id
1 'polypeptide(L)'
;MGRRKIEVALIKNRKNRRVSFSKRQAGLFKKAFELSVLCGAQIATILFSIGHPGVDPVVEKFRRQNHSSNETPSSAAIIDKLNAQLVNLTEQLREEKKKGKALDEALQQITETKELPTLQRLHAALAMSREFMTNQPLPVVPLVSSHWTTFSTLETT
;
A
#
# COMPACT_ATOMS: atom_id res chain seq x y z
N MET A 1 5.41 -42.30 31.83
CA MET A 1 5.43 -41.96 33.27
C MET A 1 4.07 -41.41 33.67
N GLY A 2 3.36 -42.04 34.61
CA GLY A 2 2.00 -41.63 35.05
C GLY A 2 1.97 -40.44 36.00
N ARG A 3 0.76 -40.06 36.46
CA ARG A 3 0.54 -38.96 37.41
C ARG A 3 1.06 -39.35 38.79
N ARG A 4 1.96 -38.54 39.37
CA ARG A 4 2.45 -38.70 40.75
C ARG A 4 1.80 -37.69 41.69
N LYS A 5 1.61 -38.07 42.96
CA LYS A 5 1.19 -37.15 44.03
C LYS A 5 2.30 -36.13 44.28
N ILE A 6 1.92 -34.88 44.50
CA ILE A 6 2.83 -33.77 44.84
C ILE A 6 2.22 -32.96 45.97
N GLU A 7 3.05 -32.29 46.76
CA GLU A 7 2.61 -31.40 47.83
C GLU A 7 1.92 -30.14 47.29
N VAL A 8 0.96 -29.60 48.04
CA VAL A 8 0.27 -28.34 47.73
C VAL A 8 1.10 -27.18 48.25
N ALA A 9 2.28 -26.99 47.65
CA ALA A 9 3.22 -25.92 47.96
C ALA A 9 3.78 -25.30 46.68
N LEU A 10 4.56 -24.21 46.80
CA LEU A 10 5.19 -23.56 45.66
C LEU A 10 6.18 -24.53 44.98
N ILE A 11 5.96 -24.81 43.69
CA ILE A 11 6.88 -25.62 42.89
C ILE A 11 8.20 -24.84 42.71
N LYS A 12 9.29 -25.34 43.30
CA LYS A 12 10.61 -24.69 43.29
C LYS A 12 11.19 -24.58 41.88
N ASN A 13 11.11 -25.66 41.09
CA ASN A 13 11.62 -25.69 39.73
C ASN A 13 10.75 -24.82 38.79
N ARG A 14 11.35 -23.77 38.20
CA ARG A 14 10.65 -22.82 37.31
C ARG A 14 10.00 -23.47 36.09
N LYS A 15 10.68 -24.43 35.43
CA LYS A 15 10.13 -25.11 34.24
C LYS A 15 8.89 -25.92 34.62
N ASN A 16 8.99 -26.72 35.69
CA ASN A 16 7.88 -27.52 36.19
C ASN A 16 6.73 -26.65 36.69
N ARG A 17 7.03 -25.51 37.33
CA ARG A 17 6.03 -24.53 37.78
C ARG A 17 5.28 -23.92 36.60
N ARG A 18 5.97 -23.51 35.53
CA ARG A 18 5.35 -22.96 34.31
C ARG A 18 4.43 -23.99 33.64
N VAL A 19 4.92 -25.22 33.44
CA VAL A 19 4.12 -26.31 32.83
C VAL A 19 2.91 -26.65 33.71
N SER A 20 3.10 -26.74 35.02
CA SER A 20 2.01 -27.03 35.97
C SER A 20 0.98 -25.90 36.01
N PHE A 21 1.42 -24.64 35.97
CA PHE A 21 0.54 -23.48 35.89
C PHE A 21 -0.35 -23.57 34.64
N SER A 22 0.22 -23.76 33.45
CA SER A 22 -0.55 -23.87 32.21
C SER A 22 -1.55 -25.02 32.25
N LYS A 23 -1.15 -26.20 32.73
CA LYS A 23 -2.05 -27.37 32.82
C LYS A 23 -3.17 -27.17 33.84
N ARG A 24 -2.86 -26.61 35.02
CA ARG A 24 -3.85 -26.35 36.08
C ARG A 24 -4.79 -25.22 35.69
N GLN A 25 -4.29 -24.17 35.06
CA GLN A 25 -5.09 -23.08 34.52
C GLN A 25 -6.12 -23.63 33.52
N ALA A 26 -5.68 -24.40 32.53
CA ALA A 26 -6.59 -25.01 31.55
C ALA A 26 -7.63 -25.93 32.23
N GLY A 27 -7.20 -26.77 33.18
CA GLY A 27 -8.12 -27.65 33.92
C GLY A 27 -9.12 -26.88 34.79
N LEU A 28 -8.71 -25.77 35.40
CA LEU A 28 -9.57 -24.91 36.21
C LEU A 28 -10.65 -24.24 35.35
N PHE A 29 -10.27 -23.66 34.21
CA PHE A 29 -11.24 -23.06 33.28
C PHE A 29 -12.23 -24.10 32.75
N LYS A 30 -11.76 -25.31 32.42
CA LYS A 30 -12.64 -26.40 32.00
C LYS A 30 -13.67 -26.75 33.08
N LYS A 31 -13.24 -26.84 34.34
CA LYS A 31 -14.12 -27.15 35.46
C LYS A 31 -15.11 -26.02 35.77
N ALA A 32 -14.67 -24.78 35.73
CA ALA A 32 -15.55 -23.62 35.86
C ALA A 32 -16.63 -23.60 34.75
N PHE A 33 -16.24 -23.90 33.52
CA PHE A 33 -17.18 -24.00 32.40
C PHE A 33 -18.17 -25.16 32.58
N GLU A 34 -17.70 -26.37 32.91
CA GLU A 34 -18.57 -27.53 33.19
C GLU A 34 -19.59 -27.21 34.28
N LEU A 35 -19.16 -26.57 35.39
CA LEU A 35 -20.06 -26.18 36.48
C LEU A 35 -21.07 -25.11 36.06
N SER A 36 -20.64 -24.13 35.26
CA SER A 36 -21.54 -23.08 34.75
C SER A 36 -22.66 -23.68 33.91
N VAL A 37 -22.34 -24.64 33.03
CA VAL A 37 -23.33 -25.34 32.19
C VAL A 37 -24.23 -26.28 33.00
N LEU A 38 -23.66 -27.09 33.90
CA LEU A 38 -24.42 -28.10 34.64
C LEU A 38 -25.38 -27.50 35.68
N CYS A 39 -24.98 -26.40 36.31
CA CYS A 39 -25.74 -25.79 37.40
C CYS A 39 -26.39 -24.46 37.01
N GLY A 40 -26.18 -23.96 35.79
CA GLY A 40 -26.63 -22.63 35.37
C GLY A 40 -25.96 -21.49 36.16
N ALA A 41 -24.80 -21.75 36.79
CA ALA A 41 -24.13 -20.79 37.67
C ALA A 41 -23.29 -19.79 36.87
N GLN A 42 -23.33 -18.52 37.26
CA GLN A 42 -22.40 -17.50 36.77
C GLN A 42 -21.08 -17.59 37.55
N ILE A 43 -19.98 -17.92 36.87
CA ILE A 43 -18.68 -18.18 37.50
C ILE A 43 -17.62 -17.26 36.87
N ALA A 44 -16.87 -16.54 37.71
CA ALA A 44 -15.73 -15.72 37.30
C ALA A 44 -14.43 -16.24 37.93
N THR A 45 -13.36 -16.32 37.14
CA THR A 45 -12.03 -16.77 37.59
C THR A 45 -10.96 -15.77 37.18
N ILE A 46 -10.12 -15.31 38.11
CA ILE A 46 -9.06 -14.31 37.87
C ILE A 46 -7.69 -14.92 38.19
N LEU A 47 -6.74 -14.85 37.26
CA LEU A 47 -5.35 -15.33 37.42
C LEU A 47 -4.37 -14.27 36.93
N PHE A 48 -3.31 -14.04 37.72
CA PHE A 48 -2.20 -13.17 37.34
C PHE A 48 -0.93 -13.99 37.07
N SER A 49 -0.16 -13.56 36.07
CA SER A 49 1.15 -14.13 35.78
C SER A 49 2.15 -13.03 35.49
N ILE A 50 3.44 -13.32 35.67
CA ILE A 50 4.56 -12.36 35.66
C ILE A 50 4.73 -11.62 34.31
N GLY A 51 3.95 -11.94 33.27
CA GLY A 51 3.94 -11.23 31.99
C GLY A 51 2.84 -10.18 31.82
N HIS A 52 1.95 -10.00 32.80
CA HIS A 52 0.95 -8.93 32.78
C HIS A 52 1.30 -7.85 33.80
N PRO A 53 1.47 -6.58 33.37
CA PRO A 53 1.82 -5.49 34.26
C PRO A 53 0.59 -5.13 35.10
N GLY A 54 0.47 -5.73 36.28
CA GLY A 54 -0.50 -5.33 37.30
C GLY A 54 -1.92 -5.89 37.13
N VAL A 55 -2.67 -5.74 38.21
CA VAL A 55 -4.09 -6.10 38.33
C VAL A 55 -4.96 -5.04 37.66
N ASP A 56 -4.49 -3.79 37.64
CA ASP A 56 -5.24 -2.61 37.18
C ASP A 56 -5.72 -2.73 35.72
N PRO A 57 -4.92 -3.19 34.74
CA PRO A 57 -5.42 -3.35 33.37
C PRO A 57 -6.50 -4.41 33.24
N VAL A 58 -6.46 -5.46 34.09
CA VAL A 58 -7.46 -6.53 34.10
C VAL A 58 -8.76 -6.04 34.73
N VAL A 59 -8.66 -5.31 35.85
CA VAL A 59 -9.80 -4.70 36.53
C VAL A 59 -10.45 -3.62 35.67
N GLU A 60 -9.66 -2.77 35.04
CA GLU A 60 -10.15 -1.71 34.15
C GLU A 60 -10.84 -2.29 32.91
N LYS A 61 -10.27 -3.35 32.31
CA LYS A 61 -10.92 -4.07 31.21
C LYS A 61 -12.27 -4.66 31.65
N PHE A 62 -12.34 -5.27 32.83
CA PHE A 62 -13.57 -5.85 33.37
C PHE A 62 -14.61 -4.75 33.69
N ARG A 63 -14.20 -3.63 34.27
CA ARG A 63 -15.05 -2.46 34.54
C ARG A 63 -15.65 -1.90 33.25
N ARG A 64 -14.86 -1.73 32.18
CA ARG A 64 -15.35 -1.29 30.86
C ARG A 64 -16.34 -2.28 30.25
N GLN A 65 -16.09 -3.58 30.43
CA GLN A 65 -16.96 -4.63 29.90
C GLN A 65 -18.32 -4.66 30.62
N ASN A 66 -18.36 -4.35 31.92
CA ASN A 66 -19.59 -4.19 32.70
C ASN A 66 -20.28 -2.82 32.47
N HIS A 67 -19.56 -1.77 32.10
CA HIS A 67 -20.14 -0.47 31.73
C HIS A 67 -20.70 -0.42 30.29
N SER A 68 -20.51 -1.47 29.49
CA SER A 68 -21.13 -1.62 28.17
C SER A 68 -22.66 -1.64 28.20
N SER A 69 -23.27 -1.80 29.38
CA SER A 69 -24.73 -1.69 29.54
C SER A 69 -25.22 -0.33 30.04
N ASN A 70 -24.38 0.62 30.50
CA ASN A 70 -24.90 1.87 31.08
C ASN A 70 -24.07 3.16 30.85
N GLU A 71 -22.94 3.15 30.15
CA GLU A 71 -22.26 4.38 29.72
C GLU A 71 -21.84 4.21 28.25
N THR A 72 -22.81 4.29 27.34
CA THR A 72 -22.49 4.71 25.98
C THR A 72 -21.87 6.10 26.09
N PRO A 73 -20.69 6.39 25.51
CA PRO A 73 -20.42 7.77 25.12
C PRO A 73 -21.65 8.14 24.28
N SER A 74 -22.42 9.14 24.70
CA SER A 74 -23.65 9.54 24.00
C SER A 74 -23.39 9.43 22.50
N SER A 75 -24.28 8.80 21.75
CA SER A 75 -24.12 8.64 20.30
C SER A 75 -23.64 9.96 19.66
N ALA A 76 -24.06 11.10 20.22
CA ALA A 76 -23.55 12.44 19.95
C ALA A 76 -22.01 12.58 19.99
N ALA A 77 -21.30 12.15 21.03
CA ALA A 77 -19.84 12.30 21.12
C ALA A 77 -19.07 11.50 20.06
N ILE A 78 -19.61 10.33 19.66
CA ILE A 78 -19.07 9.53 18.56
C ILE A 78 -19.39 10.22 17.22
N ILE A 79 -20.61 10.71 17.06
CA ILE A 79 -21.07 11.48 15.89
C ILE A 79 -20.24 12.75 15.72
N ASP A 80 -19.94 13.49 16.78
CA ASP A 80 -19.16 14.73 16.76
C ASP A 80 -17.72 14.46 16.31
N LYS A 81 -17.11 13.38 16.82
CA LYS A 81 -15.77 12.95 16.38
C LYS A 81 -15.76 12.54 14.91
N LEU A 82 -16.76 11.81 14.46
CA LEU A 82 -16.88 11.39 13.06
C LEU A 82 -17.13 12.59 12.13
N ASN A 83 -17.99 13.53 12.53
CA ASN A 83 -18.24 14.76 11.80
C ASN A 83 -16.97 15.61 11.67
N ALA A 84 -16.19 15.73 12.75
CA ALA A 84 -14.89 16.42 12.70
C ALA A 84 -13.91 15.75 11.71
N GLN A 85 -13.87 14.42 11.67
CA GLN A 85 -13.06 13.69 10.69
C GLN A 85 -13.57 13.87 9.25
N LEU A 86 -14.89 13.89 9.04
CA LEU A 86 -15.48 14.15 7.72
C LEU A 86 -15.13 15.54 7.21
N VAL A 87 -15.25 16.57 8.06
CA VAL A 87 -14.89 17.94 7.69
C VAL A 87 -13.42 18.02 7.26
N ASN A 88 -12.51 17.44 8.05
CA ASN A 88 -11.08 17.44 7.73
C ASN A 88 -10.78 16.72 6.40
N LEU A 89 -11.39 15.55 6.16
CA LEU A 89 -11.23 14.81 4.91
C LEU A 89 -11.81 15.54 3.70
N THR A 90 -12.93 16.24 3.87
CA THR A 90 -13.52 17.05 2.78
C THR A 90 -12.65 18.25 2.42
N GLU A 91 -11.96 18.85 3.39
CA GLU A 91 -11.03 19.95 3.15
C GLU A 91 -9.82 19.46 2.35
N GLN A 92 -9.23 18.32 2.71
CA GLN A 92 -8.13 17.69 1.97
C GLN A 92 -8.53 17.37 0.52
N LEU A 93 -9.73 16.82 0.30
CA LEU A 93 -10.23 16.58 -1.06
C LEU A 93 -10.42 17.86 -1.87
N ARG A 94 -10.77 18.98 -1.24
CA ARG A 94 -10.87 20.29 -1.92
C ARG A 94 -9.51 20.81 -2.34
N GLU A 95 -8.51 20.67 -1.48
CA GLU A 95 -7.13 21.07 -1.79
C GLU A 95 -6.56 20.25 -2.95
N GLU A 96 -6.73 18.92 -2.92
CA GLU A 96 -6.30 18.04 -4.01
C GLU A 96 -7.03 18.37 -5.32
N LYS A 97 -8.34 18.67 -5.27
CA LYS A 97 -9.09 19.11 -6.46
C LYS A 97 -8.63 20.45 -7.00
N LYS A 98 -8.24 21.41 -6.14
CA LYS A 98 -7.67 22.69 -6.57
C LYS A 98 -6.32 22.50 -7.25
N LYS A 99 -5.45 21.65 -6.68
CA LYS A 99 -4.17 21.28 -7.29
C LYS A 99 -4.38 20.63 -8.67
N GLY A 100 -5.35 19.73 -8.79
CA GLY A 100 -5.72 19.10 -10.07
C GLY A 100 -6.16 20.12 -11.11
N LYS A 101 -7.05 21.06 -10.75
CA LYS A 101 -7.50 22.11 -11.68
C LYS A 101 -6.37 23.05 -12.11
N ALA A 102 -5.51 23.45 -11.17
CA ALA A 102 -4.36 24.29 -11.49
C ALA A 102 -3.37 23.57 -12.42
N LEU A 103 -3.21 22.25 -12.25
CA LEU A 103 -2.40 21.42 -13.14
C LEU A 103 -3.03 21.32 -14.54
N ASP A 104 -4.35 21.11 -14.63
CA ASP A 104 -5.06 21.09 -15.91
C ASP A 104 -5.00 22.44 -16.64
N GLU A 105 -5.15 23.56 -15.92
CA GLU A 105 -5.00 24.92 -16.47
C GLU A 105 -3.56 25.18 -16.95
N ALA A 106 -2.55 24.71 -16.21
CA ALA A 106 -1.16 24.80 -16.63
C ALA A 106 -0.87 23.96 -17.88
N LEU A 107 -1.44 22.75 -17.97
CA LEU A 107 -1.33 21.91 -19.17
C LEU A 107 -2.02 22.55 -20.37
N GLN A 108 -3.18 23.19 -20.18
CA GLN A 108 -3.88 23.90 -21.24
C GLN A 108 -3.07 25.11 -21.73
N GLN A 109 -2.47 25.88 -20.82
CA GLN A 109 -1.57 26.98 -21.19
C GLN A 109 -0.33 26.49 -21.96
N ILE A 110 0.30 25.39 -21.54
CA ILE A 110 1.43 24.80 -22.28
C ILE A 110 0.99 24.34 -23.68
N THR A 111 -0.22 23.80 -23.80
CA THR A 111 -0.79 23.38 -25.09
C THR A 111 -1.13 24.58 -25.99
N GLU A 112 -1.57 25.71 -25.40
CA GLU A 112 -1.89 26.96 -26.11
C GLU A 112 -0.67 27.86 -26.39
N THR A 113 0.43 27.71 -25.63
CA THR A 113 1.68 28.39 -25.98
C THR A 113 2.12 27.97 -27.37
N LYS A 114 2.46 28.96 -28.19
CA LYS A 114 2.68 28.92 -29.65
C LYS A 114 3.78 27.94 -30.11
N GLU A 115 4.38 27.18 -29.22
CA GLU A 115 5.43 26.20 -29.47
C GLU A 115 4.88 24.93 -30.15
N LEU A 116 3.69 24.44 -29.76
CA LEU A 116 3.16 23.17 -30.27
C LEU A 116 2.78 23.20 -31.77
N PRO A 117 2.08 24.23 -32.29
CA PRO A 117 1.77 24.33 -33.72
C PRO A 117 3.03 24.55 -34.55
N THR A 118 4.03 25.25 -33.99
CA THR A 118 5.30 25.55 -34.67
C THR A 118 6.17 24.30 -34.78
N LEU A 119 6.23 23.49 -33.73
CA LEU A 119 6.86 22.17 -33.74
C LEU A 119 6.16 21.19 -34.68
N GLN A 120 4.82 21.18 -34.71
CA GLN A 120 4.06 20.34 -35.64
C GLN A 120 4.31 20.75 -37.11
N ARG A 121 4.39 22.06 -37.39
CA ARG A 121 4.75 22.58 -38.73
C ARG A 121 6.17 22.22 -39.13
N LEU A 122 7.13 22.33 -38.22
CA LEU A 122 8.52 21.93 -38.46
C LEU A 122 8.63 20.43 -38.70
N HIS A 123 7.93 19.60 -37.92
CA HIS A 123 7.91 18.15 -38.11
C HIS A 123 7.29 17.76 -39.46
N ALA A 124 6.19 18.41 -39.87
CA ALA A 124 5.58 18.21 -41.19
C ALA A 124 6.53 18.64 -42.32
N ALA A 125 7.21 19.79 -42.19
CA ALA A 125 8.17 20.27 -43.17
C ALA A 125 9.37 19.31 -43.32
N LEU A 126 9.90 18.79 -42.20
CA LEU A 126 10.98 17.81 -42.21
C LEU A 126 10.53 16.47 -42.82
N ALA A 127 9.29 16.03 -42.58
CA ALA A 127 8.73 14.83 -43.19
C ALA A 127 8.63 14.99 -44.72
N MET A 128 8.16 16.14 -45.21
CA MET A 128 8.12 16.45 -46.64
C MET A 128 9.51 16.48 -47.28
N SER A 129 10.50 17.08 -46.63
CA SER A 129 11.89 17.08 -47.14
C SER A 129 12.51 15.68 -47.14
N ARG A 130 12.17 14.84 -46.16
CA ARG A 130 12.62 13.44 -46.11
C ARG A 130 12.03 12.63 -47.26
N GLU A 131 10.73 12.77 -47.53
CA GLU A 131 10.06 12.11 -48.67
C GLU A 131 10.60 12.58 -50.02
N PHE A 132 10.95 13.88 -50.13
CA PHE A 132 11.59 14.43 -51.32
C PHE A 132 12.98 13.84 -51.56
N MET A 133 13.77 13.61 -50.50
CA MET A 133 15.08 12.95 -50.63
C MET A 133 14.98 11.45 -50.94
N THR A 134 13.94 10.76 -50.45
CA THR A 134 13.76 9.31 -50.72
C THR A 134 13.19 8.99 -52.10
N ASN A 135 12.58 9.96 -52.79
CA ASN A 135 11.92 9.75 -54.09
C ASN A 135 12.66 10.38 -55.29
N GLN A 136 13.94 10.73 -55.15
CA GLN A 136 14.75 11.12 -56.31
C GLN A 136 15.17 9.87 -57.10
N PRO A 137 14.80 9.73 -58.39
CA PRO A 137 15.29 8.62 -59.21
C PRO A 137 16.81 8.78 -59.40
N LEU A 138 17.56 7.75 -59.02
CA LEU A 138 18.99 7.66 -59.31
C LEU A 138 19.20 7.87 -60.82
N PRO A 139 20.15 8.73 -61.26
CA PRO A 139 20.37 8.94 -62.68
C PRO A 139 20.85 7.64 -63.31
N VAL A 140 20.06 7.10 -64.23
CA VAL A 140 20.45 5.98 -65.08
C VAL A 140 21.45 6.52 -66.09
N VAL A 141 22.73 6.23 -65.90
CA VAL A 141 23.78 6.60 -66.86
C VAL A 141 23.62 5.72 -68.11
N PRO A 142 23.43 6.28 -69.32
CA PRO A 142 23.28 5.47 -70.52
C PRO A 142 24.64 4.91 -70.95
N LEU A 143 24.75 3.59 -71.01
CA LEU A 143 25.86 2.89 -71.64
C LEU A 143 25.73 3.02 -73.16
N VAL A 144 26.32 4.07 -73.74
CA VAL A 144 26.49 4.16 -75.19
C VAL A 144 27.84 3.54 -75.56
N SER A 145 27.72 2.33 -76.09
CA SER A 145 28.71 1.63 -76.89
C SER A 145 28.95 2.35 -78.22
N SER A 146 30.17 2.24 -78.74
CA SER A 146 30.61 2.50 -80.13
C SER A 146 31.10 3.91 -80.45
N HIS A 147 32.25 4.15 -81.10
CA HIS A 147 33.31 3.30 -81.67
C HIS A 147 34.34 4.27 -82.34
N TRP A 148 35.58 3.83 -82.57
CA TRP A 148 36.68 4.46 -83.37
C TRP A 148 37.33 5.70 -82.70
N THR A 149 38.65 5.86 -82.60
CA THR A 149 39.62 5.85 -83.72
C THR A 149 41.05 5.82 -83.16
N THR A 150 41.92 5.03 -83.78
CA THR A 150 43.37 4.98 -83.62
C THR A 150 44.04 6.18 -84.29
N PHE A 151 44.94 6.91 -83.60
CA PHE A 151 46.04 7.68 -84.21
C PHE A 151 47.03 8.09 -83.09
N SER A 152 48.09 7.34 -82.85
CA SER A 152 49.45 7.49 -83.42
C SER A 152 50.19 8.77 -83.00
N THR A 153 51.10 8.59 -82.01
CA THR A 153 52.54 8.96 -81.98
C THR A 153 53.07 10.35 -82.39
N LEU A 154 54.14 10.74 -81.67
CA LEU A 154 55.18 11.77 -81.95
C LEU A 154 54.76 13.20 -81.50
N GLU A 155 55.60 14.08 -80.95
CA GLU A 155 57.04 14.14 -80.69
C GLU A 155 57.32 15.39 -79.82
N THR A 156 58.41 15.36 -79.05
CA THR A 156 59.32 16.47 -78.62
C THR A 156 58.81 17.91 -78.55
N THR A 157 59.01 18.58 -77.41
CA THR A 157 60.22 19.39 -77.11
C THR A 157 60.39 19.55 -75.60
#